data_AF-A0A4V2JUW4-F1
#
_entry.id   AF-A0A4V2JUW4-F1
#
_cell.length_a   1.000
_cell.length_b   1.000
_cell.length_c   1.000
_cell.angle_alpha   90.00
_cell.angle_beta   90.00
_cell.angle_gamma   90.00
#
_symmetry.space_group_name_H-M   'P 1'
#
loop_
_entity.id
_entity.type
_entity.pdbx_description
1 polymer ?
#
loop_
_entity_poly.entity_id
_entity_poly.type
_entity_poly.pdbx_seq_one_letter_code
_entity_poly.pdbx_strand_id
1 'polypeptide(L)'
;MIQTDYILVFELEEVNKKSVEDAQLAKLYNEIEKRKLHSKLYNARGNELVSVNDSYRWLKKGNIRLHDETVFCYIQDRNVFWGADGLCQRCNKSGKAVDHIATRCEKMLGHDYNRRHTEVARCLHILLLNRYKFKSLKRIGSHSVQEILDNEYAEIRVDTRIKTAIKIRNNRPDIFILDKKKNKITLIEVGITSQDSLQISKLKNLGSMTC
;
A
#
# COMPACT_ATOMS: atom_id res chain seq x y z
N MET A 1 -63.79 31.64 29.84
CA MET A 1 -62.51 31.52 30.57
C MET A 1 -62.14 30.05 30.55
N ILE A 2 -61.33 29.57 29.58
CA ILE A 2 -59.86 29.72 29.48
C ILE A 2 -59.22 28.97 30.69
N GLN A 3 -58.33 27.98 30.59
CA GLN A 3 -57.22 27.79 29.65
C GLN A 3 -56.67 26.34 29.67
N THR A 4 -56.25 25.90 28.48
CA THR A 4 -55.04 25.13 28.12
C THR A 4 -54.78 23.71 28.60
N ASP A 5 -54.86 22.82 27.62
CA ASP A 5 -54.12 21.58 27.48
C ASP A 5 -52.60 21.80 27.55
N TYR A 6 -51.92 20.98 28.36
CA TYR A 6 -50.47 20.83 28.37
C TYR A 6 -50.05 19.89 27.24
N ILE A 7 -49.56 20.43 26.13
CA ILE A 7 -48.86 19.65 25.10
C ILE A 7 -47.35 19.84 25.32
N LEU A 8 -46.71 18.81 25.87
CA LEU A 8 -45.25 18.67 25.89
C LEU A 8 -44.78 18.37 24.46
N VAL A 9 -44.23 19.38 23.80
CA VAL A 9 -43.53 19.22 22.52
C VAL A 9 -42.12 18.71 22.84
N PHE A 10 -41.87 17.43 22.59
CA PHE A 10 -40.51 16.90 22.50
C PHE A 10 -39.98 17.21 21.09
N GLU A 11 -39.04 18.16 20.99
CA GLU A 11 -38.26 18.35 19.77
C GLU A 11 -37.34 17.14 19.58
N LEU A 12 -37.67 16.30 18.60
CA LEU A 12 -36.76 15.28 18.09
C LEU A 12 -35.76 16.00 17.19
N GLU A 13 -34.52 16.19 17.68
CA GLU A 13 -33.39 16.59 16.83
C GLU A 13 -33.30 15.60 15.66
N GLU A 14 -33.38 16.10 14.42
CA GLU A 14 -33.23 15.27 13.23
C GLU A 14 -31.84 14.64 13.22
N VAL A 15 -31.77 13.37 13.63
CA VAL A 15 -30.54 12.61 13.66
C VAL A 15 -30.05 12.40 12.22
N ASN A 16 -29.00 13.13 11.86
CA ASN A 16 -28.36 13.01 10.56
C ASN A 16 -27.77 11.60 10.39
N LYS A 17 -28.13 10.89 9.31
CA LYS A 17 -27.61 9.55 8.99
C LYS A 17 -26.07 9.46 9.12
N LYS A 18 -25.36 10.52 8.72
CA LYS A 18 -23.90 10.57 8.78
C LYS A 18 -23.37 10.57 10.23
N SER A 19 -24.03 11.27 11.14
CA SER A 19 -23.60 11.29 12.55
C SER A 19 -23.80 9.93 13.22
N VAL A 20 -24.82 9.17 12.81
CA VAL A 20 -25.04 7.79 13.26
C VAL A 20 -23.94 6.86 12.76
N GLU A 21 -23.62 6.94 11.46
CA GLU A 21 -22.54 6.14 10.86
C GLU A 21 -21.19 6.42 11.54
N ASP A 22 -20.87 7.69 11.80
CA ASP A 22 -19.65 8.10 12.48
C ASP A 22 -19.60 7.58 13.94
N ALA A 23 -20.72 7.66 14.66
CA ALA A 23 -20.82 7.14 16.03
C ALA A 23 -20.70 5.61 16.09
N GLN A 24 -21.31 4.89 15.15
CA GLN A 24 -21.19 3.44 15.03
C GLN A 24 -19.75 3.03 14.72
N LEU A 25 -19.10 3.73 13.80
CA LEU A 25 -17.71 3.48 13.42
C LEU A 25 -16.76 3.72 14.60
N ALA A 26 -16.97 4.81 15.36
CA ALA A 26 -16.20 5.10 16.57
C ALA A 26 -16.35 3.98 17.62
N LYS A 27 -17.57 3.50 17.85
CA LYS A 27 -17.83 2.38 18.76
C LYS A 27 -17.12 1.10 18.31
N LEU A 28 -17.24 0.74 17.03
CA LEU A 28 -16.60 -0.45 16.47
C LEU A 28 -15.08 -0.42 16.67
N TYR A 29 -14.46 0.74 16.41
CA TYR A 29 -13.03 0.85 16.58
C TYR A 29 -12.56 0.78 18.04
N ASN A 30 -13.32 1.36 18.97
CA ASN A 30 -13.06 1.20 20.40
C ASN A 30 -13.13 -0.26 20.84
N GLU A 31 -14.01 -1.07 20.25
CA GLU A 31 -14.06 -2.51 20.49
C GLU A 31 -12.87 -3.25 19.86
N ILE A 32 -12.45 -2.86 18.65
CA ILE A 32 -11.28 -3.42 17.96
C ILE A 32 -9.99 -3.18 18.77
N GLU A 33 -9.79 -1.97 19.28
CA GLU A 33 -8.60 -1.61 20.06
C GLU A 33 -8.45 -2.46 21.34
N LYS A 34 -9.58 -2.82 21.96
CA LYS A 34 -9.60 -3.71 23.14
C LYS A 34 -9.21 -5.15 22.80
N ARG A 35 -9.33 -5.58 21.54
CA ARG A 35 -9.00 -6.95 21.10
C ARG A 35 -7.53 -7.03 20.71
N LYS A 36 -6.71 -7.70 21.53
CA LYS A 36 -5.25 -7.86 21.37
C LYS A 36 -4.77 -8.20 19.95
N LEU A 37 -5.48 -9.05 19.22
CA LEU A 37 -5.11 -9.43 17.85
C LEU A 37 -5.53 -8.35 16.85
N HIS A 38 -6.82 -7.97 16.85
CA HIS A 38 -7.37 -7.02 15.88
C HIS A 38 -6.72 -5.64 15.99
N SER A 39 -6.34 -5.20 17.19
CA SER A 39 -5.62 -3.93 17.39
C SER A 39 -4.29 -3.89 16.62
N LYS A 40 -3.63 -5.04 16.37
CA LYS A 40 -2.41 -5.10 15.55
C LYS A 40 -2.63 -4.74 14.08
N LEU A 41 -3.80 -5.03 13.51
CA LEU A 41 -4.11 -4.68 12.11
C LEU A 41 -4.43 -3.18 11.96
N TYR A 42 -5.04 -2.59 12.98
CA TYR A 42 -5.54 -1.21 12.94
C TYR A 42 -4.66 -0.21 13.69
N ASN A 43 -3.49 -0.64 14.20
CA ASN A 43 -2.56 0.21 14.94
C ASN A 43 -2.03 1.40 14.12
N ALA A 44 -1.89 1.29 12.80
CA ALA A 44 -1.52 2.40 11.93
C ALA A 44 -2.70 3.11 11.27
N ARG A 45 -3.94 2.90 11.73
CA ARG A 45 -5.09 3.67 11.22
C ARG A 45 -4.86 5.19 11.34
N GLY A 46 -4.21 5.63 12.42
CA GLY A 46 -3.87 7.04 12.63
C GLY A 46 -2.70 7.54 11.77
N ASN A 47 -2.02 6.67 11.03
CA ASN A 47 -0.93 7.05 10.16
C ASN A 47 -1.48 7.46 8.78
N GLU A 48 -1.30 8.73 8.42
CA GLU A 48 -1.73 9.30 7.14
C GLU A 48 -1.17 8.56 5.90
N LEU A 49 -0.05 7.85 6.06
CA LEU A 49 0.57 7.06 4.98
C LEU A 49 -0.08 5.70 4.77
N VAL A 50 -0.97 5.26 5.66
CA VAL A 50 -1.58 3.93 5.64
C VAL A 50 -3.06 4.05 5.34
N SER A 51 -3.46 3.52 4.19
CA SER A 51 -4.88 3.37 3.84
C SER A 51 -5.36 1.98 4.24
N VAL A 52 -6.12 1.91 5.34
CA VAL A 52 -6.78 0.68 5.79
C VAL A 52 -7.75 0.18 4.71
N ASN A 53 -8.49 1.09 4.07
CA ASN A 53 -9.43 0.76 3.01
C ASN A 53 -8.74 0.14 1.78
N ASP A 54 -7.55 0.61 1.43
CA ASP A 54 -6.81 0.05 0.29
C ASP A 54 -6.12 -1.28 0.60
N SER A 55 -5.81 -1.56 1.86
CA SER A 55 -5.06 -2.76 2.28
C SER A 55 -5.78 -4.07 1.99
N TYR A 56 -7.12 -4.06 1.98
CA TYR A 56 -7.94 -5.25 1.66
C TYR A 56 -8.53 -5.21 0.24
N ARG A 57 -8.14 -4.26 -0.62
CA ARG A 57 -8.72 -4.13 -1.97
C ARG A 57 -8.53 -5.37 -2.84
N TRP A 58 -7.48 -6.14 -2.58
CA TRP A 58 -7.23 -7.38 -3.30
C TRP A 58 -8.32 -8.45 -3.03
N LEU A 59 -9.01 -8.40 -1.89
CA LEU A 59 -10.18 -9.26 -1.62
C LEU A 59 -11.39 -8.85 -2.46
N LYS A 60 -11.60 -7.53 -2.65
CA LYS A 60 -12.78 -7.02 -3.37
C LYS A 60 -12.62 -6.98 -4.89
N LYS A 61 -11.40 -6.76 -5.38
CA LYS A 61 -11.10 -6.47 -6.80
C LYS A 61 -9.97 -7.34 -7.37
N GLY A 62 -9.37 -8.21 -6.57
CA GLY A 62 -8.33 -9.11 -7.03
C GLY A 62 -8.89 -10.19 -7.94
N ASN A 63 -8.15 -10.54 -8.99
CA ASN A 63 -8.48 -11.70 -9.82
C ASN A 63 -7.84 -12.96 -9.22
N ILE A 64 -8.44 -13.45 -8.13
CA ILE A 64 -7.92 -14.57 -7.33
C ILE A 64 -9.02 -15.63 -7.22
N ARG A 65 -8.64 -16.91 -7.24
CA ARG A 65 -9.59 -18.00 -7.06
C ARG A 65 -10.02 -18.07 -5.60
N LEU A 66 -11.27 -18.42 -5.33
CA LEU A 66 -11.82 -18.56 -3.96
C LEU A 66 -10.93 -19.38 -3.01
N HIS A 67 -10.39 -20.49 -3.50
CA HIS A 67 -9.46 -21.32 -2.72
C HIS A 67 -8.16 -20.56 -2.38
N ASP A 68 -7.57 -19.87 -3.35
CA ASP A 68 -6.32 -19.14 -3.17
C ASP A 68 -6.51 -17.93 -2.24
N GLU A 69 -7.66 -17.26 -2.32
CA GLU A 69 -8.04 -16.20 -1.39
C GLU A 69 -8.05 -16.72 0.05
N THR A 70 -8.68 -17.88 0.28
CA THR A 70 -8.72 -18.51 1.61
C THR A 70 -7.31 -18.80 2.14
N VAL A 71 -6.43 -19.33 1.29
CA VAL A 71 -5.03 -19.61 1.65
C VAL A 71 -4.27 -18.32 1.96
N PHE A 72 -4.44 -17.27 1.17
CA PHE A 72 -3.77 -15.99 1.39
C PHE A 72 -4.24 -15.30 2.67
N CYS A 73 -5.53 -15.31 2.98
CA CYS A 73 -6.07 -14.82 4.25
C CYS A 73 -5.48 -15.58 5.43
N TYR A 74 -5.45 -16.92 5.36
CA TYR A 74 -4.83 -17.74 6.41
C TYR A 74 -3.34 -17.41 6.63
N ILE A 75 -2.57 -17.24 5.54
CA ILE A 75 -1.16 -16.86 5.62
C ILE A 75 -1.00 -15.45 6.21
N GLN A 76 -1.86 -14.50 5.81
CA GLN A 76 -1.85 -13.15 6.34
C GLN A 76 -2.13 -13.14 7.84
N ASP A 77 -3.21 -13.79 8.27
CA ASP A 77 -3.61 -13.89 9.67
C ASP A 77 -2.52 -14.54 10.51
N ARG A 78 -1.91 -15.62 9.98
CA ARG A 78 -0.73 -16.20 10.59
C ARG A 78 0.39 -15.17 10.73
N ASN A 79 0.77 -14.49 9.66
CA ASN A 79 1.90 -13.57 9.72
C ASN A 79 1.67 -12.35 10.62
N VAL A 80 0.42 -11.88 10.75
CA VAL A 80 0.05 -10.71 11.56
C VAL A 80 -0.19 -11.10 13.02
N PHE A 81 -0.93 -12.17 13.27
CA PHE A 81 -1.38 -12.56 14.60
C PHE A 81 -0.43 -13.57 15.26
N TRP A 82 0.13 -14.48 14.47
CA TRP A 82 0.93 -15.62 14.93
C TRP A 82 2.37 -15.54 14.39
N GLY A 83 3.23 -14.85 15.14
CA GLY A 83 4.67 -14.90 14.86
C GLY A 83 5.16 -16.35 14.83
N ALA A 84 6.09 -16.68 13.93
CA ALA A 84 6.69 -18.01 13.99
C ALA A 84 7.58 -18.08 15.24
N ASP A 85 7.32 -19.06 16.10
CA ASP A 85 8.20 -19.33 17.24
C ASP A 85 9.61 -19.69 16.73
N GLY A 86 10.62 -19.16 17.42
CA GLY A 86 12.02 -19.41 17.14
C GLY A 86 12.75 -18.32 16.34
N LEU A 87 14.05 -18.57 16.15
CA LEU A 87 14.95 -17.64 15.49
C LEU A 87 14.91 -17.78 13.97
N CYS A 88 15.27 -16.70 13.28
CA CYS A 88 15.45 -16.71 11.84
C CYS A 88 16.51 -17.74 11.44
N GLN A 89 16.14 -18.71 10.60
CA GLN A 89 17.02 -19.81 10.17
C GLN A 89 18.27 -19.36 9.40
N ARG A 90 18.27 -18.13 8.88
CA ARG A 90 19.40 -17.60 8.10
C ARG A 90 20.37 -16.85 9.00
N CYS A 91 19.90 -15.82 9.70
CA CYS A 91 20.76 -14.95 10.50
C CYS A 91 20.98 -15.46 11.93
N ASN A 92 20.04 -16.22 12.49
CA ASN A 92 20.00 -16.68 13.88
C ASN A 92 20.13 -15.57 14.95
N LYS A 93 19.88 -14.30 14.58
CA LYS A 93 20.01 -13.12 15.47
C LYS A 93 18.68 -12.54 15.94
N SER A 94 17.61 -12.75 15.18
CA SER A 94 16.29 -12.16 15.44
C SER A 94 15.21 -13.22 15.31
N GLY A 95 14.06 -12.98 15.97
CA GLY A 95 12.88 -13.82 15.83
C GLY A 95 12.43 -13.97 14.38
N LYS A 96 11.87 -15.12 14.04
CA LYS A 96 11.37 -15.45 12.69
C LYS A 96 10.05 -14.73 12.40
N ALA A 97 10.11 -13.39 12.31
CA ALA A 97 8.98 -12.57 11.88
C ALA A 97 9.00 -12.35 10.35
N VAL A 98 7.83 -12.19 9.74
CA VAL A 98 7.74 -11.83 8.32
C VAL A 98 8.44 -10.52 8.05
N ASP A 99 8.24 -9.52 8.90
CA ASP A 99 8.95 -8.25 8.79
C ASP A 99 10.47 -8.46 8.79
N HIS A 100 11.00 -9.28 9.70
CA HIS A 100 12.43 -9.57 9.72
C HIS A 100 12.89 -10.24 8.41
N ILE A 101 12.23 -11.30 7.96
CA ILE A 101 12.60 -12.01 6.73
C ILE A 101 12.48 -11.09 5.50
N ALA A 102 11.45 -10.26 5.48
CA ALA A 102 11.14 -9.42 4.35
C ALA A 102 12.06 -8.19 4.25
N THR A 103 12.38 -7.53 5.37
CA THR A 103 12.93 -6.17 5.34
C THR A 103 14.14 -5.95 6.24
N ARG A 104 14.50 -6.88 7.13
CA ARG A 104 15.56 -6.66 8.13
C ARG A 104 16.66 -7.72 8.18
N CYS A 105 16.44 -8.90 7.60
CA CYS A 105 17.41 -9.99 7.64
C CYS A 105 18.57 -9.71 6.68
N GLU A 106 19.72 -9.32 7.22
CA GLU A 106 20.96 -9.02 6.46
C GLU A 106 21.29 -10.07 5.40
N LYS A 107 21.12 -11.36 5.74
CA LYS A 107 21.43 -12.49 4.84
C LYS A 107 20.42 -12.67 3.70
N MET A 108 19.21 -12.14 3.81
CA MET A 108 18.15 -12.25 2.81
C MET A 108 17.94 -10.95 2.03
N LEU A 109 18.35 -9.82 2.60
CA LEU A 109 18.10 -8.50 2.05
C LEU A 109 18.67 -8.34 0.64
N GLY A 110 19.92 -8.72 0.37
CA GLY A 110 20.51 -8.49 -0.95
C GLY A 110 19.71 -9.13 -2.11
N HIS A 111 19.38 -10.41 -1.99
CA HIS A 111 18.72 -11.14 -3.09
C HIS A 111 17.19 -11.07 -3.02
N ASP A 112 16.58 -11.38 -1.87
CA ASP A 112 15.13 -11.52 -1.78
C ASP A 112 14.38 -10.19 -1.76
N TYR A 113 15.00 -9.11 -1.26
CA TYR A 113 14.42 -7.77 -1.37
C TYR A 113 14.35 -7.36 -2.83
N ASN A 114 15.48 -7.42 -3.55
CA ASN A 114 15.58 -7.03 -4.96
C ASN A 114 14.63 -7.83 -5.84
N ARG A 115 14.51 -9.14 -5.58
CA ARG A 115 13.55 -10.00 -6.28
C ARG A 115 12.11 -9.51 -6.09
N ARG A 116 11.69 -9.26 -4.84
CA ARG A 116 10.34 -8.78 -4.56
C ARG A 116 10.09 -7.40 -5.14
N HIS A 117 11.07 -6.50 -5.04
CA HIS A 117 10.99 -5.14 -5.60
C HIS A 117 10.81 -5.19 -7.12
N THR A 118 11.62 -6.02 -7.79
CA THR A 118 11.53 -6.25 -9.25
C THR A 118 10.17 -6.80 -9.64
N GLU A 119 9.60 -7.76 -8.90
CA GLU A 119 8.25 -8.28 -9.21
C GLU A 119 7.16 -7.23 -9.05
N VAL A 120 7.24 -6.38 -8.03
CA VAL A 120 6.29 -5.26 -7.85
C VAL A 120 6.42 -4.25 -8.99
N ALA A 121 7.66 -3.86 -9.33
CA ALA A 121 7.93 -2.97 -10.46
C ALA A 121 7.42 -3.57 -11.79
N ARG A 122 7.59 -4.89 -12.00
CA ARG A 122 7.03 -5.61 -13.16
C ARG A 122 5.51 -5.53 -13.21
N CYS A 123 4.83 -5.72 -12.07
CA CYS A 123 3.37 -5.61 -11.99
C CYS A 123 2.89 -4.19 -12.32
N LEU A 124 3.54 -3.17 -11.75
CA LEU A 124 3.24 -1.77 -12.04
C LEU A 124 3.46 -1.44 -13.51
N HIS A 125 4.57 -1.89 -14.08
CA HIS A 125 4.87 -1.68 -15.48
C HIS A 125 3.75 -2.24 -16.39
N ILE A 126 3.30 -3.48 -16.17
CA ILE A 126 2.17 -4.07 -16.92
C ILE A 126 0.90 -3.22 -16.81
N LEU A 127 0.55 -2.76 -15.60
CA LEU A 127 -0.63 -1.93 -15.38
C LEU A 127 -0.54 -0.61 -16.16
N LEU A 128 0.64 0.00 -16.22
CA LEU A 128 0.88 1.23 -16.97
C LEU A 128 0.81 1.01 -18.49
N LEU A 129 1.36 -0.11 -18.99
CA LEU A 129 1.25 -0.47 -20.41
C LEU A 129 -0.20 -0.59 -20.86
N ASN A 130 -1.03 -1.26 -20.05
CA ASN A 130 -2.45 -1.41 -20.31
C ASN A 130 -3.17 -0.04 -20.28
N ARG A 131 -2.84 0.83 -19.31
CA ARG A 131 -3.43 2.16 -19.17
C ARG A 131 -3.12 3.08 -20.34
N TYR A 132 -1.87 3.11 -20.79
CA TYR A 132 -1.41 3.99 -21.88
C TYR A 132 -1.45 3.33 -23.26
N LYS A 133 -2.15 2.19 -23.37
CA LYS A 133 -2.41 1.48 -24.63
C LYS A 133 -1.13 1.09 -25.40
N PHE A 134 -0.05 0.79 -24.70
CA PHE A 134 1.18 0.26 -25.32
C PHE A 134 0.98 -1.16 -25.82
N LYS A 135 0.55 -2.04 -24.91
CA LYS A 135 0.26 -3.46 -25.16
C LYS A 135 -0.83 -3.91 -24.19
N SER A 136 -1.75 -4.75 -24.66
CA SER A 136 -2.74 -5.40 -23.79
C SER A 136 -2.16 -6.71 -23.27
N LEU A 137 -1.67 -6.71 -22.04
CA LEU A 137 -1.09 -7.88 -21.37
C LEU A 137 -2.02 -8.35 -20.26
N LYS A 138 -2.45 -9.61 -20.34
CA LYS A 138 -3.37 -10.25 -19.38
C LYS A 138 -2.66 -11.12 -18.34
N ARG A 139 -1.40 -11.53 -18.56
CA ARG A 139 -0.65 -12.43 -17.68
C ARG A 139 0.74 -11.87 -17.36
N ILE A 140 1.18 -12.05 -16.12
CA ILE A 140 2.46 -11.56 -15.59
C ILE A 140 3.65 -12.42 -16.07
N GLY A 141 3.44 -13.73 -16.21
CA GLY A 141 4.52 -14.73 -16.28
C GLY A 141 5.48 -14.66 -17.47
N SER A 142 5.17 -13.89 -18.52
CA SER A 142 6.03 -13.75 -19.71
C SER A 142 6.46 -12.31 -19.99
N HIS A 143 6.21 -11.37 -19.08
CA HIS A 143 6.48 -9.96 -19.32
C HIS A 143 7.94 -9.60 -19.00
N SER A 144 8.70 -9.19 -20.02
CA SER A 144 9.99 -8.54 -19.85
C SER A 144 9.81 -7.03 -19.67
N VAL A 145 10.44 -6.47 -18.64
CA VAL A 145 10.43 -5.02 -18.42
C VAL A 145 11.30 -4.39 -19.50
N GLN A 146 10.71 -3.47 -20.28
CA GLN A 146 11.42 -2.72 -21.31
C GLN A 146 11.85 -1.39 -20.69
N GLU A 147 13.10 -0.99 -20.86
CA GLU A 147 13.66 0.18 -20.17
C GLU A 147 13.03 1.51 -20.61
N ILE A 148 12.70 1.64 -21.89
CA ILE A 148 12.10 2.85 -22.46
C ILE A 148 11.01 2.43 -23.45
N LEU A 149 9.83 3.01 -23.29
CA LEU A 149 8.69 2.83 -24.17
C LEU A 149 8.05 4.18 -24.44
N ASP A 150 7.88 4.50 -25.72
CA ASP A 150 7.31 5.76 -26.17
C ASP A 150 6.18 5.50 -27.17
N ASN A 151 5.05 6.19 -27.01
CA ASN A 151 3.97 6.21 -27.99
C ASN A 151 3.32 7.61 -28.03
N GLU A 152 2.23 7.77 -28.80
CA GLU A 152 1.52 9.05 -28.92
C GLU A 152 0.96 9.58 -27.58
N TYR A 153 0.66 8.68 -26.63
CA TYR A 153 -0.01 9.03 -25.37
C TYR A 153 0.97 9.32 -24.24
N ALA A 154 2.05 8.55 -24.15
CA ALA A 154 2.98 8.64 -23.04
C ALA A 154 4.39 8.13 -23.39
N GLU A 155 5.34 8.50 -22.54
CA GLU A 155 6.65 7.89 -22.45
C GLU A 155 6.78 7.22 -21.07
N ILE A 156 7.11 5.94 -21.01
CA ILE A 156 7.37 5.20 -19.77
C ILE A 156 8.82 4.76 -19.81
N ARG A 157 9.56 5.07 -18.74
CA ARG A 157 10.94 4.59 -18.56
C ARG A 157 11.08 3.86 -17.23
N VAL A 158 11.83 2.77 -17.19
CA VAL A 158 12.08 1.99 -15.97
C VAL A 158 13.57 1.96 -15.68
N ASP A 159 13.94 2.28 -14.44
CA ASP A 159 15.32 2.27 -13.96
C ASP A 159 16.28 3.07 -14.87
N THR A 160 15.83 4.20 -15.41
CA THR A 160 16.63 5.08 -16.29
C THR A 160 16.97 6.40 -15.61
N ARG A 161 18.17 6.92 -15.88
CA ARG A 161 18.57 8.25 -15.39
C ARG A 161 17.87 9.36 -16.18
N ILE A 162 17.28 10.30 -15.47
CA ILE A 162 16.70 11.51 -16.03
C ILE A 162 17.81 12.54 -16.20
N LYS A 163 17.98 13.02 -17.43
CA LYS A 163 18.87 14.16 -17.72
C LYS A 163 18.16 15.45 -17.29
N THR A 164 18.76 16.17 -16.36
CA THR A 164 18.31 17.47 -15.87
C THR A 164 19.41 18.50 -16.08
N ALA A 165 19.04 19.76 -16.29
CA ALA A 165 20.00 20.86 -16.47
C ALA A 165 20.88 21.06 -15.22
N ILE A 166 20.34 20.76 -14.04
CA ILE A 166 21.04 20.79 -12.75
C ILE A 166 21.40 19.36 -12.36
N LYS A 167 22.59 19.15 -11.77
CA LYS A 167 23.05 17.84 -11.31
C LYS A 167 22.33 17.44 -10.02
N ILE A 168 21.32 16.58 -10.15
CA ILE A 168 20.59 15.99 -9.02
C ILE A 168 21.27 14.66 -8.66
N ARG A 169 21.46 14.39 -7.35
CA ARG A 169 22.12 13.16 -6.87
C ARG A 169 21.29 11.90 -7.17
N ASN A 170 20.00 11.95 -6.91
CA ASN A 170 19.08 10.83 -7.13
C ASN A 170 18.16 11.12 -8.32
N ASN A 171 18.69 10.95 -9.53
CA ASN A 171 17.96 11.21 -10.76
C ASN A 171 17.53 9.93 -11.50
N ARG A 172 17.52 8.78 -10.80
CA ARG A 172 17.15 7.47 -11.37
C ARG A 172 15.96 6.91 -10.61
N PRO A 173 14.72 7.28 -10.99
CA PRO A 173 13.55 6.72 -10.35
C PRO A 173 13.30 5.28 -10.81
N ASP A 174 12.55 4.52 -10.00
CA ASP A 174 12.14 3.15 -10.39
C ASP A 174 11.31 3.19 -11.68
N ILE A 175 10.30 4.06 -11.75
CA ILE A 175 9.51 4.28 -12.98
C ILE A 175 9.26 5.77 -13.21
N PHE A 176 9.56 6.22 -14.42
CA PHE A 176 9.23 7.54 -14.96
C PHE A 176 8.08 7.43 -15.94
N ILE A 177 7.13 8.35 -15.87
CA ILE A 177 6.02 8.46 -16.82
C ILE A 177 5.87 9.91 -17.24
N LEU A 178 5.89 10.18 -18.54
CA LEU A 178 5.45 11.42 -19.15
C LEU A 178 4.10 11.18 -19.83
N ASP A 179 3.01 11.73 -19.29
CA ASP A 179 1.72 11.79 -19.98
C ASP A 179 1.75 12.97 -20.96
N LYS A 180 1.84 12.68 -22.26
CA LYS A 180 1.99 13.68 -23.32
C LYS A 180 0.72 14.50 -23.51
N LYS A 181 -0.46 13.93 -23.23
CA LYS A 181 -1.74 14.63 -23.36
C LYS A 181 -1.97 15.63 -22.23
N LYS A 182 -1.54 15.28 -21.01
CA LYS A 182 -1.68 16.14 -19.83
C LYS A 182 -0.46 17.00 -19.55
N ASN A 183 0.62 16.80 -20.31
CA ASN A 183 1.94 17.39 -20.06
C ASN A 183 2.38 17.20 -18.59
N LYS A 184 2.20 15.99 -18.06
CA LYS A 184 2.45 15.67 -16.65
C LYS A 184 3.50 14.58 -16.51
N ILE A 185 4.54 14.86 -15.73
CA ILE A 185 5.52 13.87 -15.30
C ILE A 185 5.06 13.25 -13.98
N THR A 186 5.14 11.92 -13.88
CA THR A 186 4.94 11.15 -12.66
C THR A 186 6.16 10.29 -12.42
N LEU A 187 6.75 10.42 -11.23
CA LEU A 187 7.83 9.56 -10.76
C LEU A 187 7.25 8.58 -9.75
N ILE A 188 7.60 7.31 -9.87
CA ILE A 188 7.15 6.24 -8.98
C ILE A 188 8.39 5.61 -8.37
N GLU A 189 8.38 5.54 -7.05
CA GLU A 189 9.35 4.80 -6.23
C GLU A 189 8.64 3.63 -5.56
N VAL A 190 9.28 2.46 -5.60
CA VAL A 190 8.77 1.22 -5.00
C VAL A 190 9.61 0.89 -3.78
N GLY A 191 8.96 0.82 -2.62
CA GLY A 191 9.59 0.41 -1.37
C GLY A 191 8.90 -0.83 -0.80
N ILE A 192 9.69 -1.83 -0.40
CA ILE A 192 9.16 -2.99 0.34
C ILE A 192 9.53 -2.84 1.79
N THR A 193 8.57 -2.43 2.60
CA THR A 193 8.81 -2.10 4.00
C THR A 193 7.67 -2.59 4.87
N SER A 194 7.95 -2.80 6.14
CA SER A 194 6.89 -2.99 7.13
C SER A 194 6.33 -1.65 7.57
N GLN A 195 5.11 -1.72 8.10
CA GLN A 195 4.38 -0.58 8.58
C GLN A 195 5.17 0.26 9.59
N ASP A 196 5.90 -0.39 10.49
CA ASP A 196 6.67 0.26 11.55
C ASP A 196 7.87 1.07 11.01
N SER A 197 8.34 0.73 9.80
CA SER A 197 9.51 1.35 9.17
C SER A 197 9.14 2.39 8.09
N LEU A 198 7.85 2.63 7.83
CA LEU A 198 7.37 3.48 6.73
C LEU A 198 7.96 4.90 6.75
N GLN A 199 7.98 5.53 7.94
CA GLN A 199 8.50 6.90 8.11
C GLN A 199 10.00 6.97 7.80
N ILE A 200 10.77 5.99 8.24
CA ILE A 200 12.22 5.90 8.01
C ILE A 200 12.51 5.69 6.51
N SER A 201 11.77 4.80 5.85
CA SER A 201 11.95 4.58 4.40
C SER A 201 11.60 5.81 3.58
N LYS A 202 10.54 6.54 3.96
CA LYS A 202 10.13 7.76 3.26
C LYS A 202 11.17 8.87 3.38
N LEU A 203 11.70 9.11 4.58
CA LEU A 203 12.73 10.13 4.80
C LEU A 203 14.01 9.83 4.00
N LYS A 204 14.44 8.57 3.93
CA LYS A 204 15.60 8.17 3.11
C LYS A 204 15.37 8.39 1.62
N ASN A 205 14.18 8.10 1.13
CA ASN A 205 13.86 8.22 -0.30
C ASN A 205 13.60 9.68 -0.71
N LEU A 206 12.85 10.46 0.08
CA LEU A 206 12.59 11.88 -0.20
C LEU A 206 13.79 12.78 0.08
N GLY A 207 14.53 12.53 1.17
CA GLY A 207 15.73 13.29 1.53
C GLY A 207 16.90 13.07 0.56
N SER A 208 16.81 12.07 -0.31
CA SER A 208 17.78 11.85 -1.38
C SER A 208 17.32 12.43 -2.73
N MET A 209 16.02 12.62 -2.94
CA MET A 209 15.45 13.32 -4.11
C MET A 209 15.37 14.85 -3.97
N THR A 210 15.41 15.38 -2.74
CA THR A 210 15.45 16.82 -2.48
C THR A 210 16.92 17.27 -2.36
N CYS A 211 17.31 18.24 -3.18
CA CYS A 211 18.60 18.94 -3.05
C CYS A 211 18.58 19.86 -1.83
#